data_AF-A0A7K3J2A2-F1
#
_entry.id   AF-A0A7K3J2A2-F1
#
_cell.length_a   1.000
_cell.length_b   1.000
_cell.length_c   1.000
_cell.angle_alpha   90.00
_cell.angle_beta   90.00
_cell.angle_gamma   90.00
#
_symmetry.space_group_name_H-M   'P 1'
#
loop_
_entity.id
_entity.type
_entity.pdbx_description
1 polymer ?
#
loop_
_entity_poly.entity_id
_entity_poly.type
_entity_poly.pdbx_seq_one_letter_code
_entity_poly.pdbx_strand_id
1 'polypeptide(L)'
;DVKQKEEKLEIFIPNGPRLGDKVIKASHVSKSFGDKILFEDLDFNLPRNGIVGVIGPNGAGKTTLFRMIMKQEEASSGSFEIGDTVTIGYIDQSHEAIDPL
;
A
#
# COMPACT_ATOMS: atom_id res chain seq x y z
N ASP A 1 -33.38 -16.38 14.25
CA ASP A 1 -32.14 -15.85 14.87
C ASP A 1 -30.83 -16.05 14.10
N VAL A 2 -30.84 -15.98 12.76
CA VAL A 2 -29.60 -15.87 11.96
C VAL A 2 -29.41 -14.44 11.44
N LYS A 3 -30.49 -13.82 10.93
CA LYS A 3 -30.52 -12.41 10.49
C LYS A 3 -30.03 -11.40 11.53
N GLN A 4 -30.45 -11.53 12.80
CA GLN A 4 -29.99 -10.64 13.89
C GLN A 4 -28.50 -10.81 14.21
N LYS A 5 -27.92 -11.97 13.92
CA LYS A 5 -26.47 -12.23 14.11
C LYS A 5 -25.66 -11.62 12.97
N GLU A 6 -26.20 -11.63 11.75
CA GLU A 6 -25.60 -11.01 10.56
C GLU A 6 -25.62 -9.47 10.63
N GLU A 7 -26.73 -8.86 11.08
CA GLU A 7 -26.80 -7.39 11.32
C GLU A 7 -25.77 -6.91 12.35
N LYS A 8 -25.34 -7.79 13.27
CA LYS A 8 -24.34 -7.48 14.29
C LYS A 8 -22.89 -7.60 13.80
N LEU A 9 -22.66 -8.08 12.58
CA LEU A 9 -21.34 -8.33 12.00
C LEU A 9 -20.90 -7.25 11.01
N GLU A 10 -21.59 -6.11 10.93
CA GLU A 10 -21.13 -4.98 10.12
C GLU A 10 -19.86 -4.37 10.72
N ILE A 11 -18.76 -4.43 9.97
CA ILE A 11 -17.53 -3.72 10.31
C ILE A 11 -17.77 -2.24 10.07
N PHE A 12 -17.97 -1.48 11.14
CA PHE A 12 -18.03 -0.02 11.07
C PHE A 12 -16.62 0.56 10.95
N ILE A 13 -16.33 1.19 9.82
CA ILE A 13 -15.10 1.98 9.61
C ILE A 13 -15.44 3.46 9.77
N PRO A 14 -14.93 4.15 10.82
CA PRO A 14 -15.19 5.57 11.00
C PRO A 14 -14.55 6.39 9.88
N ASN A 15 -15.13 7.54 9.59
CA ASN A 15 -14.53 8.49 8.64
C ASN A 15 -13.19 8.99 9.20
N GLY A 16 -12.14 8.88 8.38
CA GLY A 16 -10.83 9.46 8.69
C GLY A 16 -10.79 10.98 8.54
N PRO A 17 -9.65 11.61 8.89
CA PRO A 17 -9.40 13.01 8.58
C PRO A 17 -9.45 13.27 7.07
N ARG A 18 -9.59 14.55 6.68
CA ARG A 18 -9.67 14.93 5.27
C ARG A 18 -8.40 14.51 4.52
N LEU A 19 -8.56 13.68 3.50
CA LEU A 19 -7.50 13.29 2.57
C LEU A 19 -7.25 14.41 1.55
N GLY A 20 -6.00 14.72 1.23
CA GLY A 20 -5.60 15.65 0.16
C GLY A 20 -5.84 15.09 -1.25
N ASP A 21 -5.51 15.86 -2.29
CA ASP A 21 -5.67 15.39 -3.68
C ASP A 21 -4.48 14.50 -4.13
N LYS A 22 -3.28 14.80 -3.62
CA LYS A 22 -2.09 13.96 -3.75
C LYS A 22 -2.11 12.89 -2.65
N VAL A 23 -2.17 11.62 -3.02
CA VAL A 23 -2.08 10.49 -2.06
C VAL A 23 -0.71 9.85 -2.15
N ILE A 24 -0.38 9.22 -3.29
CA ILE A 24 0.94 8.65 -3.55
C ILE A 24 1.36 9.01 -4.97
N LYS A 25 2.59 9.45 -5.16
CA LYS A 25 3.22 9.62 -6.47
C LYS A 25 4.55 8.89 -6.50
N ALA A 26 4.71 7.99 -7.47
CA ALA A 26 6.00 7.42 -7.84
C ALA A 26 6.55 8.19 -9.03
N SER A 27 7.83 8.59 -8.96
CA SER A 27 8.53 9.26 -10.06
C SER A 27 9.82 8.50 -10.38
N HIS A 28 9.92 7.95 -11.59
CA HIS A 28 11.11 7.24 -12.11
C HIS A 28 11.65 6.16 -11.17
N VAL A 29 10.77 5.44 -10.46
CA VAL A 29 11.18 4.50 -9.41
C VAL A 29 11.81 3.26 -10.03
N SER A 30 13.04 2.96 -9.64
CA SER A 30 13.68 1.69 -9.98
C SER A 30 14.08 0.94 -8.71
N LYS A 31 14.04 -0.40 -8.77
CA LYS A 31 14.51 -1.27 -7.69
C LYS A 31 15.11 -2.54 -8.26
N SER A 32 16.33 -2.82 -7.84
CA SER A 32 17.00 -4.10 -8.06
C SER A 32 17.55 -4.68 -6.76
N PHE A 33 17.69 -5.99 -6.74
CA PHE A 33 18.42 -6.73 -5.72
C PHE A 33 19.54 -7.52 -6.42
N GLY A 34 20.77 -7.01 -6.35
CA GLY A 34 21.86 -7.51 -7.18
C GLY A 34 21.48 -7.38 -8.67
N ASP A 35 21.61 -8.47 -9.42
CA ASP A 35 21.29 -8.52 -10.85
C ASP A 35 19.79 -8.66 -11.15
N LYS A 36 18.96 -8.86 -10.12
CA LYS A 36 17.51 -9.02 -10.30
C LYS A 36 16.80 -7.67 -10.29
N ILE A 37 16.31 -7.25 -11.44
CA ILE A 37 15.46 -6.06 -11.60
C ILE A 37 14.01 -6.41 -11.20
N LEU A 38 13.41 -5.60 -10.32
CA LEU A 38 12.00 -5.70 -9.95
C LEU A 38 11.17 -4.60 -10.61
N PHE A 39 11.69 -3.38 -10.61
CA PHE A 39 11.08 -2.21 -11.23
C PHE A 39 12.16 -1.43 -11.97
N GLU A 40 11.81 -0.95 -13.16
CA GLU A 40 12.64 -0.08 -13.97
C GLU A 40 11.75 1.08 -14.42
N ASP A 41 12.13 2.30 -14.04
CA ASP A 41 11.45 3.55 -14.42
C ASP A 41 9.93 3.56 -14.19
N LEU A 42 9.50 3.15 -13.00
CA LEU A 42 8.08 3.09 -12.62
C LEU A 42 7.55 4.49 -12.25
N ASP A 43 6.59 4.96 -13.04
CA ASP A 43 5.78 6.15 -12.77
C ASP A 43 4.32 5.78 -12.51
N PHE A 44 3.76 6.28 -11.40
CA PHE A 44 2.31 6.24 -11.19
C PHE A 44 1.85 7.32 -10.20
N ASN A 45 0.56 7.64 -10.28
CA ASN A 45 -0.10 8.53 -9.34
C ASN A 45 -1.37 7.86 -8.81
N LEU A 46 -1.48 7.77 -7.49
CA LEU A 46 -2.69 7.38 -6.79
C LEU A 46 -3.43 8.65 -6.36
N PRO A 47 -4.55 9.00 -7.00
CA PRO A 47 -5.36 10.15 -6.58
C PRO A 47 -6.24 9.79 -5.38
N ARG A 48 -6.83 10.83 -4.77
CA ARG A 48 -7.89 10.65 -3.76
C ARG A 48 -9.00 9.73 -4.28
N ASN A 49 -9.51 8.85 -3.42
CA ASN A 49 -10.55 7.86 -3.73
C ASN A 49 -10.13 6.81 -4.79
N GLY A 50 -8.88 6.82 -5.24
CA GLY A 50 -8.35 5.80 -6.13
C GLY A 50 -8.20 4.46 -5.39
N ILE A 51 -8.60 3.39 -6.05
CA ILE A 51 -8.36 2.02 -5.59
C ILE A 51 -7.43 1.38 -6.62
N VAL A 52 -6.30 0.85 -6.17
CA VAL A 52 -5.29 0.21 -7.02
C VAL A 52 -5.10 -1.23 -6.60
N GLY A 53 -5.29 -2.14 -7.55
CA GLY A 53 -4.93 -3.55 -7.41
C GLY A 53 -3.55 -3.80 -8.03
N VAL A 54 -2.64 -4.38 -7.25
CA VAL A 54 -1.32 -4.79 -7.74
C VAL A 54 -1.33 -6.30 -7.95
N ILE A 55 -1.23 -6.74 -9.20
CA ILE A 55 -1.29 -8.16 -9.58
C ILE A 55 0.03 -8.62 -10.21
N GLY A 56 0.36 -9.89 -10.02
CA GLY A 56 1.57 -10.50 -10.58
C GLY A 56 1.96 -11.77 -9.81
N PRO A 57 2.84 -12.61 -10.37
CA PRO A 57 3.28 -13.84 -9.72
C PRO A 57 4.07 -13.57 -8.43
N ASN A 58 4.33 -14.63 -7.65
CA ASN A 58 5.20 -14.54 -6.49
C ASN A 58 6.61 -14.13 -6.93
N GLY A 59 7.24 -13.25 -6.13
CA GLY A 59 8.57 -12.72 -6.46
C GLY A 59 8.61 -11.60 -7.51
N ALA A 60 7.45 -11.13 -8.01
CA ALA A 60 7.34 -9.98 -8.92
C ALA A 60 7.54 -8.61 -8.25
N GLY A 61 7.85 -8.56 -6.95
CA GLY A 61 8.15 -7.30 -6.24
C GLY A 61 6.96 -6.61 -5.57
N LYS A 62 5.75 -7.20 -5.56
CA LYS A 62 4.55 -6.61 -4.93
C LYS A 62 4.79 -6.17 -3.47
N THR A 63 5.33 -7.06 -2.64
CA THR A 63 5.65 -6.74 -1.24
C THR A 63 6.74 -5.66 -1.16
N THR A 64 7.72 -5.69 -2.05
CA THR A 64 8.77 -4.66 -2.13
C THR A 64 8.19 -3.29 -2.48
N LEU A 65 7.23 -3.21 -3.41
CA LEU A 65 6.53 -1.97 -3.74
C LEU A 65 5.86 -1.36 -2.50
N PHE A 66 5.10 -2.16 -1.74
CA PHE A 66 4.48 -1.67 -0.51
C PHE A 66 5.51 -1.24 0.54
N ARG A 67 6.59 -2.00 0.73
CA ARG A 67 7.67 -1.61 1.64
C ARG A 67 8.34 -0.30 1.24
N MET A 68 8.53 -0.05 -0.06
CA MET A 68 9.08 1.22 -0.55
C MET A 68 8.13 2.39 -0.29
N ILE A 69 6.83 2.21 -0.54
CA ILE A 69 5.81 3.21 -0.20
C ILE A 69 5.83 3.50 1.31
N MET A 70 5.93 2.46 2.14
CA MET A 70 6.00 2.55 3.60
C MET A 70 7.34 3.10 4.13
N LYS A 71 8.30 3.42 3.24
CA LYS A 71 9.68 3.81 3.59
C LYS A 71 10.43 2.77 4.43
N GLN A 72 10.02 1.50 4.35
CA GLN A 72 10.68 0.35 4.98
C GLN A 72 11.77 -0.24 4.07
N GLU A 73 11.80 0.15 2.81
CA GLU A 73 12.77 -0.25 1.81
C GLU A 73 13.07 0.96 0.92
N GLU A 74 14.33 1.17 0.55
CA GLU A 74 14.70 2.28 -0.32
C GLU A 74 14.61 1.88 -1.79
N ALA A 75 14.15 2.79 -2.65
CA ALA A 75 14.29 2.62 -4.08
C ALA A 75 15.77 2.72 -4.47
N SER A 76 16.17 1.99 -5.51
CA SER A 76 17.53 2.11 -6.06
C SER A 76 17.73 3.47 -6.76
N SER A 77 16.67 4.02 -7.35
CA SER A 77 16.60 5.37 -7.89
C SER A 77 15.13 5.83 -7.99
N GLY A 78 14.92 7.13 -8.24
CA GLY A 78 13.60 7.73 -8.25
C GLY A 78 13.06 8.00 -6.84
N SER A 79 11.76 8.26 -6.72
CA SER A 79 11.16 8.59 -5.42
C SER A 79 9.68 8.23 -5.31
N PHE A 80 9.25 7.98 -4.07
CA PHE A 80 7.85 8.00 -3.67
C PHE A 80 7.56 9.26 -2.85
N GLU A 81 6.57 10.03 -3.28
CA GLU A 81 6.00 11.12 -2.49
C GLU A 81 4.65 10.68 -1.93
N ILE A 82 4.49 10.84 -0.61
CA ILE A 82 3.22 10.64 0.09
C ILE A 82 2.65 12.02 0.42
N GLY A 83 1.35 12.21 0.21
CA GLY A 83 0.70 13.47 0.55
C GLY A 83 0.70 13.76 2.05
N ASP A 84 0.83 15.03 2.43
CA ASP A 84 1.00 15.45 3.84
C ASP A 84 -0.20 15.13 4.75
N THR A 85 -1.36 14.87 4.15
CA THR A 85 -2.62 14.53 4.85
C THR A 85 -2.87 13.02 4.90
N VAL A 86 -1.98 12.22 4.33
CA VAL A 86 -2.12 10.77 4.29
C VAL A 86 -1.71 10.18 5.64
N THR A 87 -2.63 9.47 6.28
CA THR A 87 -2.30 8.52 7.35
C THR A 87 -2.35 7.12 6.76
N ILE A 88 -1.24 6.38 6.83
CA ILE A 88 -1.14 5.06 6.21
C ILE A 88 -1.58 3.99 7.21
N GLY A 89 -2.60 3.22 6.85
CA GLY A 89 -2.89 1.91 7.45
C GLY A 89 -2.25 0.82 6.59
N TYR A 90 -1.49 -0.08 7.21
CA TYR A 90 -0.82 -1.17 6.52
C TYR A 90 -1.08 -2.48 7.25
N ILE A 91 -1.51 -3.48 6.49
CA ILE A 91 -1.68 -4.86 6.93
C ILE A 91 -0.77 -5.70 6.05
N ASP A 92 0.23 -6.33 6.64
CA ASP A 92 1.15 -7.19 5.92
C ASP A 92 0.52 -8.57 5.63
N GLN A 93 1.17 -9.34 4.75
CA GLN A 93 0.68 -10.65 4.36
C GLN A 93 0.88 -11.71 5.46
N SER A 94 1.90 -11.57 6.31
CA SER A 94 2.19 -12.54 7.38
C SER A 94 1.31 -12.35 8.62
N HIS A 95 0.58 -11.24 8.70
CA HIS A 95 -0.20 -10.77 9.84
C HIS A 95 0.62 -10.74 11.14
N GLU A 96 1.92 -10.45 11.04
CA GLU A 96 2.85 -10.52 12.19
C GLU A 96 2.46 -9.59 13.34
N ALA A 97 1.85 -8.45 13.01
CA ALA A 97 1.43 -7.45 14.00
C ALA A 97 0.05 -7.74 14.63
N ILE A 98 -0.63 -8.82 14.23
CA ILE A 98 -1.93 -9.20 14.81
C ILE A 98 -1.66 -10.18 15.96
N ASP A 99 -1.88 -9.72 17.19
CA ASP A 99 -1.99 -10.63 18.33
C ASP A 99 -3.35 -11.36 18.23
N PRO A 100 -3.37 -12.70 18.09
CA PRO A 100 -4.62 -13.45 18.08
C PRO A 100 -5.29 -13.54 19.46
N LEU A 101 -4.69 -12.99 20.53
CA LEU A 101 -5.14 -13.09 21.91
C LEU A 101 -5.39 -11.73 22.59
#